data_AF-A0A4Y2I736-F1
#
_entry.id   AF-A0A4Y2I736-F1
#
_cell.length_a   1.000
_cell.length_b   1.000
_cell.length_c   1.000
_cell.angle_alpha   90.00
_cell.angle_beta   90.00
_cell.angle_gamma   90.00
#
_symmetry.space_group_name_H-M   'P 1'
#
loop_
_entity.id
_entity.type
_entity.pdbx_description
1 polymer ?
#
loop_
_entity_poly.entity_id
_entity_poly.type
_entity_poly.pdbx_seq_one_letter_code
_entity_poly.pdbx_strand_id
1 'polypeptide(L)'
;MLDEERPVKGFLEEQRVKMVNYIQNVLKDGSHLTEDFKELLQLSLLYLGGWSENDFSFRIAGALHQARWVAKAIYALKIALFTKQLNIPQQELKGMKRVAHFVSLIYVRFWHEAIVSQWAPKNYLNMLQLLSTCPYADVKKGLSQLLRDTFGICQKQT
;
A
#
# COMPACT_ATOMS: atom_id res chain seq x y z
N MET A 1 -27.32 12.06 -10.97
CA MET A 1 -26.58 12.18 -9.70
C MET A 1 -25.18 11.59 -9.89
N LEU A 2 -24.46 12.14 -10.86
CA LEU A 2 -23.10 11.79 -11.28
C LEU A 2 -22.25 13.04 -11.04
N ASP A 3 -20.93 12.84 -10.86
CA ASP A 3 -19.87 13.85 -11.09
C ASP A 3 -18.94 14.23 -9.92
N GLU A 4 -18.82 13.42 -8.86
CA GLU A 4 -17.64 13.50 -7.97
C GLU A 4 -16.55 12.44 -8.26
N GLU A 5 -16.83 11.40 -9.05
CA GLU A 5 -15.90 10.26 -9.24
C GLU A 5 -14.86 10.40 -10.36
N ARG A 6 -15.09 11.28 -11.35
CA ARG A 6 -14.23 11.35 -12.57
C ARG A 6 -12.79 11.81 -12.30
N PRO A 7 -12.52 12.89 -11.54
CA PRO A 7 -11.14 13.31 -11.26
C PRO A 7 -10.40 12.33 -10.35
N VAL A 8 -11.14 11.68 -9.44
CA VAL A 8 -10.62 10.64 -8.54
C VAL A 8 -10.16 9.42 -9.34
N LYS A 9 -10.94 8.97 -10.33
CA LYS A 9 -10.55 7.85 -11.20
C LYS A 9 -9.31 8.16 -12.05
N GLY A 10 -9.19 9.38 -12.57
CA GLY A 10 -8.03 9.80 -13.37
C GLY A 10 -6.73 9.80 -12.57
N PHE A 11 -6.73 10.41 -11.38
CA PHE A 11 -5.57 10.39 -10.49
C PHE A 11 -5.18 8.97 -10.08
N LEU A 12 -6.17 8.13 -9.71
CA LEU A 12 -5.91 6.76 -9.28
C LEU A 12 -5.31 5.91 -10.41
N GLU A 13 -5.78 6.11 -11.64
CA GLU A 13 -5.25 5.38 -12.80
C GLU A 13 -3.81 5.82 -13.14
N GLU A 14 -3.52 7.12 -13.07
CA GLU A 14 -2.16 7.62 -13.25
C GLU A 14 -1.21 7.05 -12.18
N GLN A 15 -1.62 7.06 -10.92
CA GLN A 15 -0.85 6.46 -9.83
C GLN A 15 -0.71 4.95 -10.00
N ARG A 16 -1.75 4.25 -10.46
CA ARG A 16 -1.71 2.81 -10.76
C ARG A 16 -0.64 2.51 -11.79
N VAL A 17 -0.63 3.20 -12.93
CA VAL A 17 0.36 2.99 -13.99
C VAL A 17 1.78 3.28 -13.48
N LYS A 18 1.97 4.39 -12.75
CA LYS A 18 3.26 4.71 -12.12
C LYS A 18 3.74 3.58 -11.21
N MET A 19 2.86 3.07 -10.36
CA MET A 19 3.20 2.03 -9.39
C MET A 19 3.43 0.67 -10.04
N VAL A 20 2.66 0.30 -11.06
CA VAL A 20 2.90 -0.92 -11.83
C VAL A 20 4.30 -0.90 -12.45
N ASN A 21 4.65 0.19 -13.14
CA ASN A 21 5.97 0.35 -13.76
C ASN A 21 7.09 0.32 -12.71
N TYR A 22 6.90 1.01 -11.59
CA TYR A 22 7.85 1.01 -10.48
C TYR A 22 8.11 -0.40 -9.94
N ILE A 23 7.04 -1.13 -9.60
CA ILE A 23 7.14 -2.47 -9.00
C ILE A 23 7.79 -3.45 -9.98
N GLN A 24 7.41 -3.42 -11.26
CA GLN A 24 8.02 -4.25 -12.29
C GLN A 24 9.53 -4.00 -12.41
N ASN A 25 9.96 -2.73 -12.36
CA ASN A 25 11.38 -2.39 -12.42
C ASN A 25 12.14 -2.90 -11.20
N VAL A 26 11.60 -2.71 -9.99
CA VAL A 26 12.22 -3.22 -8.75
C VAL A 26 12.32 -4.74 -8.74
N LEU A 27 11.29 -5.45 -9.21
CA LEU A 27 11.30 -6.91 -9.29
C LEU A 27 12.33 -7.42 -10.31
N LYS A 28 12.53 -6.72 -11.43
CA LYS A 28 13.53 -7.07 -12.45
C LYS A 28 14.97 -6.80 -11.98
N ASP A 29 15.19 -5.67 -11.31
CA ASP A 29 16.49 -5.25 -10.79
C ASP A 29 16.98 -6.17 -9.65
N GLY A 30 16.07 -6.86 -8.97
CA GLY A 30 16.43 -7.81 -7.93
C GLY A 30 16.86 -7.15 -6.60
N SER A 31 16.69 -5.84 -6.46
CA SER A 31 17.03 -5.04 -5.27
C SER A 31 16.13 -5.30 -4.04
N HIS A 32 15.42 -6.43 -3.99
CA HIS A 32 14.56 -6.79 -2.86
C HIS A 32 15.39 -7.36 -1.71
N LEU A 33 15.44 -6.63 -0.59
CA LEU A 33 16.28 -6.99 0.54
C LEU A 33 15.71 -8.10 1.44
N THR A 34 14.44 -8.51 1.28
CA THR A 34 13.82 -9.58 2.10
C THR A 34 12.66 -10.26 1.35
N GLU A 35 12.43 -11.54 1.64
CA GLU A 35 11.33 -12.32 1.04
C GLU A 35 9.93 -11.73 1.32
N ASP A 36 9.69 -11.18 2.51
CA ASP A 36 8.42 -10.50 2.84
C ASP A 36 8.18 -9.27 1.96
N PHE A 37 9.26 -8.56 1.60
CA PHE A 37 9.20 -7.38 0.75
C PHE A 37 8.92 -7.77 -0.71
N LYS A 38 9.54 -8.85 -1.17
CA LYS A 38 9.24 -9.46 -2.47
C LYS A 38 7.75 -9.86 -2.55
N GLU A 39 7.23 -10.51 -1.52
CA GLU A 39 5.82 -10.88 -1.46
C GLU A 39 4.89 -9.65 -1.48
N LEU A 40 5.20 -8.61 -0.70
CA LEU A 40 4.43 -7.37 -0.69
C LEU A 40 4.40 -6.71 -2.09
N LEU A 41 5.54 -6.65 -2.79
CA LEU A 41 5.63 -6.12 -4.15
C LEU A 41 4.80 -6.95 -5.13
N GLN A 42 4.95 -8.28 -5.11
CA GLN A 42 4.23 -9.16 -6.03
C GLN A 42 2.71 -9.10 -5.82
N LEU A 43 2.25 -9.12 -4.57
CA LEU A 43 0.82 -8.97 -4.25
C LEU A 43 0.29 -7.60 -4.65
N SER A 44 1.09 -6.54 -4.49
CA SER A 44 0.71 -5.19 -4.95
C SER A 44 0.60 -5.15 -6.47
N LEU A 45 1.54 -5.76 -7.21
CA LEU A 45 1.50 -5.83 -8.67
C LEU A 45 0.28 -6.61 -9.17
N LEU A 46 0.00 -7.75 -8.54
CA LEU A 46 -1.18 -8.57 -8.84
C LEU A 46 -2.48 -7.80 -8.56
N TYR A 47 -2.56 -7.11 -7.42
CA TYR A 47 -3.73 -6.32 -7.03
C TYR A 47 -4.01 -5.16 -8.01
N LEU A 48 -2.96 -4.51 -8.53
CA LEU A 48 -3.07 -3.43 -9.51
C LEU A 48 -3.31 -3.91 -10.95
N GLY A 49 -3.37 -5.22 -11.17
CA GLY A 49 -3.59 -5.84 -12.48
C GLY A 49 -2.38 -5.71 -13.42
N GLY A 50 -1.17 -5.54 -12.89
CA GLY A 50 0.06 -5.38 -13.67
C GLY A 50 0.86 -6.68 -13.87
N TRP A 51 0.30 -7.82 -13.49
CA TRP A 51 0.97 -9.12 -13.57
C TRP A 51 0.79 -9.74 -14.95
N SER A 52 1.90 -10.13 -15.59
CA SER A 52 1.92 -10.64 -16.97
C SER A 52 2.33 -12.11 -17.12
N GLU A 53 2.79 -12.77 -16.05
CA GLU A 53 3.32 -14.14 -16.09
C GLU A 53 2.46 -15.14 -15.30
N ASN A 54 2.50 -16.42 -15.63
CA ASN A 54 1.65 -17.44 -14.98
C ASN A 54 2.23 -18.00 -13.66
N ASP A 55 3.44 -17.63 -13.25
CA ASP A 55 4.17 -18.28 -12.14
C ASP A 55 4.11 -17.51 -10.81
N PHE A 56 2.97 -16.90 -10.47
CA PHE A 56 2.78 -16.35 -9.13
C PHE A 56 2.26 -17.41 -8.16
N SER A 57 3.05 -17.74 -7.14
CA SER A 57 2.60 -18.58 -6.02
C SER A 57 2.39 -17.74 -4.77
N PHE A 58 1.22 -17.88 -4.14
CA PHE A 58 0.95 -17.28 -2.85
C PHE A 58 1.72 -18.03 -1.78
N ARG A 59 2.47 -17.31 -0.94
CA ARG A 59 3.11 -17.90 0.23
C ARG A 59 2.12 -18.06 1.38
N ILE A 60 2.33 -19.11 2.17
CA ILE A 60 1.66 -19.26 3.47
C ILE A 60 2.06 -18.08 4.34
N ALA A 61 1.10 -17.50 5.05
CA ALA A 61 1.40 -16.37 5.92
C ALA A 61 2.36 -16.80 7.03
N GLY A 62 3.54 -16.18 7.08
CA GLY A 62 4.57 -16.44 8.08
C GLY A 62 4.22 -15.91 9.48
N ALA A 63 4.96 -16.35 10.48
CA ALA A 63 4.80 -15.91 11.87
C ALA A 63 5.11 -14.41 12.02
N LEU A 64 4.32 -13.73 12.85
CA LEU A 64 4.29 -12.27 12.98
C LEU A 64 5.46 -11.73 13.83
N HIS A 65 6.71 -11.93 13.38
CA HIS A 65 7.89 -11.46 14.10
C HIS A 65 8.41 -10.12 13.53
N GLN A 66 8.44 -9.10 14.40
CA GLN A 66 9.08 -7.78 14.26
C GLN A 66 8.49 -6.79 13.22
N ALA A 67 8.10 -7.18 12.00
CA ALA A 67 7.56 -6.27 10.97
C ALA A 67 6.03 -6.15 11.00
N ARG A 68 5.46 -5.77 12.16
CA ARG A 68 4.00 -5.79 12.44
C ARG A 68 3.13 -5.11 11.39
N TRP A 69 3.63 -4.09 10.71
CA TRP A 69 2.86 -3.35 9.71
C TRP A 69 2.88 -4.00 8.33
N VAL A 70 4.05 -4.50 7.88
CA VAL A 70 4.18 -5.20 6.58
C VAL A 70 3.33 -6.45 6.53
N ALA A 71 3.33 -7.25 7.61
CA ALA A 71 2.45 -8.40 7.73
C ALA A 71 0.97 -8.00 7.55
N LYS A 72 0.52 -6.94 8.23
CA LYS A 72 -0.85 -6.42 8.08
C LYS A 72 -1.16 -5.97 6.64
N ALA A 73 -0.19 -5.35 5.97
CA ALA A 73 -0.32 -4.92 4.58
C ALA A 73 -0.47 -6.11 3.62
N ILE A 74 0.35 -7.16 3.79
CA ILE A 74 0.26 -8.42 3.04
C ILE A 74 -1.11 -9.08 3.27
N TYR A 75 -1.57 -9.16 4.53
CA TYR A 75 -2.89 -9.71 4.84
C TYR A 75 -4.03 -8.91 4.21
N ALA A 76 -3.97 -7.57 4.26
CA ALA A 76 -4.98 -6.72 3.64
C ALA A 76 -5.07 -6.95 2.12
N LEU A 77 -3.93 -7.10 1.44
CA LEU A 77 -3.86 -7.43 0.01
C LEU A 77 -4.45 -8.82 -0.27
N LYS A 78 -4.04 -9.85 0.49
CA LYS A 78 -4.57 -11.21 0.34
C LYS A 78 -6.07 -11.25 0.57
N ILE A 79 -6.59 -10.59 1.60
CA ILE A 79 -8.03 -10.50 1.87
C ILE A 79 -8.75 -9.84 0.69
N ALA A 80 -8.21 -8.72 0.17
CA ALA A 80 -8.80 -8.04 -0.97
C ALA A 80 -8.81 -8.90 -2.25
N LEU A 81 -7.75 -9.69 -2.49
CA LEU A 81 -7.64 -10.61 -3.62
C LEU A 81 -8.57 -11.84 -3.48
N PHE A 82 -8.64 -12.43 -2.29
CA PHE A 82 -9.42 -13.63 -1.99
C PHE A 82 -10.82 -13.34 -1.45
N THR A 83 -11.31 -12.11 -1.64
CA THR A 83 -12.63 -11.66 -1.16
C THR A 83 -13.75 -12.66 -1.46
N LYS A 84 -13.74 -13.27 -2.66
CA LYS A 84 -14.76 -14.23 -3.10
C LYS A 84 -14.75 -15.54 -2.31
N GLN A 85 -13.66 -15.87 -1.65
CA GLN A 85 -13.46 -17.11 -0.90
C GLN A 85 -13.69 -16.94 0.62
N LEU A 86 -13.59 -15.71 1.15
CA LEU A 86 -13.52 -15.45 2.60
C LEU A 86 -14.86 -15.09 3.27
N ASN A 87 -15.97 -15.05 2.54
CA ASN A 87 -17.31 -14.70 3.04
C ASN A 87 -17.33 -13.49 4.01
N ILE A 88 -16.63 -12.41 3.65
CA ILE A 88 -16.46 -11.22 4.48
C ILE A 88 -17.64 -10.25 4.31
N PRO A 89 -18.19 -9.67 5.39
CA PRO A 89 -19.21 -8.63 5.31
C PRO A 89 -18.79 -7.46 4.42
N GLN A 90 -19.72 -6.93 3.61
CA GLN A 90 -19.43 -5.85 2.65
C GLN A 90 -18.80 -4.60 3.30
N GLN A 91 -19.20 -4.29 4.53
CA GLN A 91 -18.65 -3.16 5.28
C GLN A 91 -17.17 -3.36 5.63
N GLU A 92 -16.80 -4.53 6.15
CA GLU A 92 -15.41 -4.88 6.48
C GLU A 92 -14.55 -4.94 5.22
N LEU A 93 -15.11 -5.54 4.16
CA LEU A 93 -14.47 -5.64 2.86
C LEU A 93 -14.14 -4.26 2.27
N LYS A 94 -15.06 -3.28 2.39
CA LYS A 94 -14.82 -1.91 1.93
C LYS A 94 -13.62 -1.29 2.66
N GLY A 95 -13.50 -1.52 3.97
CA GLY A 95 -12.33 -1.12 4.77
C GLY A 95 -11.04 -1.79 4.29
N MET A 96 -11.07 -3.11 4.09
CA MET A 96 -9.90 -3.87 3.64
C MET A 96 -9.43 -3.46 2.24
N LYS A 97 -10.36 -3.24 1.29
CA LYS A 97 -10.03 -2.73 -0.04
C LYS A 97 -9.39 -1.35 0.01
N ARG A 98 -9.82 -0.47 0.92
CA ARG A 98 -9.20 0.85 1.10
C ARG A 98 -7.76 0.72 1.59
N VAL A 99 -7.51 -0.16 2.55
CA VAL A 99 -6.14 -0.45 3.03
C VAL A 99 -5.30 -1.05 1.91
N ALA A 100 -5.82 -2.02 1.16
CA ALA A 100 -5.14 -2.62 0.02
C ALA A 100 -4.77 -1.58 -1.05
N HIS A 101 -5.71 -0.68 -1.43
CA HIS A 101 -5.44 0.43 -2.35
C HIS A 101 -4.33 1.34 -1.84
N PHE A 102 -4.40 1.75 -0.56
CA PHE A 102 -3.36 2.58 0.04
C PHE A 102 -1.99 1.89 0.00
N VAL A 103 -1.95 0.59 0.35
CA VAL A 103 -0.72 -0.19 0.36
C VAL A 103 -0.10 -0.25 -1.04
N SER A 104 -0.89 -0.63 -2.04
CA SER A 104 -0.42 -0.88 -3.40
C SER A 104 -0.10 0.40 -4.17
N LEU A 105 -0.87 1.48 -3.97
CA LEU A 105 -0.71 2.73 -4.73
C LEU A 105 0.28 3.71 -4.11
N ILE A 106 0.52 3.62 -2.80
CA ILE A 106 1.28 4.63 -2.07
C ILE A 106 2.37 3.97 -1.24
N TYR A 107 1.99 3.18 -0.24
CA TYR A 107 2.91 2.76 0.81
C TYR A 107 4.09 1.92 0.30
N VAL A 108 3.83 0.96 -0.60
CA VAL A 108 4.84 -0.03 -1.02
C VAL A 108 6.12 0.62 -1.54
N ARG A 109 6.00 1.76 -2.24
CA ARG A 109 7.13 2.54 -2.72
C ARG A 109 7.96 3.15 -1.59
N PHE A 110 7.29 3.87 -0.69
CA PHE A 110 8.00 4.57 0.39
C PHE A 110 8.66 3.61 1.36
N TRP A 111 8.04 2.45 1.55
CA TRP A 111 8.61 1.39 2.36
C TRP A 111 9.85 0.75 1.71
N HIS A 112 9.82 0.54 0.39
CA HIS A 112 11.00 0.09 -0.37
C HIS A 112 12.16 1.07 -0.25
N GLU A 113 11.90 2.35 -0.52
CA GLU A 113 12.94 3.39 -0.54
C GLU A 113 13.51 3.65 0.87
N ALA A 114 12.75 3.35 1.93
CA ALA A 114 13.16 3.54 3.32
C ALA A 114 14.11 2.45 3.84
N ILE A 115 14.43 1.41 3.06
CA ILE A 115 15.42 0.39 3.48
C ILE A 115 16.80 1.03 3.65
N VAL A 116 17.09 2.12 2.92
CA VAL A 116 18.25 2.96 3.19
C VAL A 116 17.87 4.00 4.24
N SER A 117 18.39 3.82 5.46
CA SER A 117 18.04 4.60 6.65
C SER A 117 18.12 6.12 6.47
N GLN A 118 19.09 6.61 5.70
CA GLN A 118 19.29 8.04 5.43
C GLN A 118 18.13 8.69 4.65
N TRP A 119 17.38 7.90 3.86
CA TRP A 119 16.27 8.38 3.05
C TRP A 119 14.92 8.28 3.78
N ALA A 120 14.85 7.52 4.88
CA ALA A 120 13.60 7.28 5.60
C ALA A 120 12.85 8.57 6.02
N PRO A 121 13.50 9.63 6.56
CA PRO A 121 12.79 10.86 6.93
C PRO A 121 12.21 11.60 5.72
N LYS A 122 12.96 11.65 4.62
CA LYS A 122 12.53 12.30 3.37
C LYS A 122 11.38 11.52 2.72
N ASN A 123 11.49 10.20 2.66
CA ASN A 123 10.46 9.33 2.10
C ASN A 123 9.16 9.45 2.88
N TYR A 124 9.26 9.59 4.20
CA TYR A 124 8.10 9.79 5.05
C TYR A 124 7.38 11.13 4.77
N LEU A 125 8.13 12.23 4.61
CA LEU A 125 7.55 13.53 4.24
C LEU A 125 6.91 13.49 2.85
N ASN A 126 7.58 12.87 1.88
CA ASN A 126 7.05 12.69 0.53
C ASN A 126 5.77 11.84 0.54
N MET A 127 5.71 10.81 1.37
CA MET A 127 4.51 10.00 1.57
C MET A 127 3.36 10.85 2.13
N LEU A 128 3.62 11.69 3.14
CA LEU A 128 2.61 12.58 3.71
C LEU A 128 2.10 13.62 2.70
N GLN A 129 2.99 14.15 1.85
CA GLN A 129 2.60 15.03 0.76
C GLN A 129 1.73 14.31 -0.27
N LEU A 130 2.08 13.09 -0.68
CA LEU A 130 1.26 12.29 -1.60
C LEU A 130 -0.08 11.86 -0.96
N LEU A 131 -0.09 11.59 0.34
CA LEU A 131 -1.32 11.34 1.09
C LEU A 131 -2.24 12.57 1.15
N SER A 132 -1.66 13.77 1.20
CA SER A 132 -2.44 15.01 1.22
C SER A 132 -3.27 15.21 -0.04
N THR A 133 -2.80 14.70 -1.18
CA THR A 133 -3.45 14.74 -2.50
C THR A 133 -4.36 13.53 -2.74
N CYS A 134 -4.37 12.54 -1.83
CA CYS A 134 -5.22 11.37 -1.94
C CYS A 134 -6.70 11.73 -1.72
N PRO A 135 -7.62 11.30 -2.61
CA PRO A 135 -9.03 11.69 -2.57
C PRO A 135 -9.84 11.01 -1.45
N TYR A 136 -9.29 10.00 -0.77
CA TYR A 136 -9.98 9.29 0.31
C TYR A 136 -9.84 10.05 1.64
N ALA A 137 -10.77 10.96 1.93
CA ALA A 137 -10.79 11.77 3.15
C ALA A 137 -10.72 10.92 4.45
N ASP A 138 -11.40 9.76 4.47
CA ASP A 138 -11.41 8.83 5.62
C ASP A 138 -10.03 8.22 5.87
N VAL A 139 -9.34 7.85 4.78
CA VAL A 139 -8.01 7.23 4.79
C VAL A 139 -6.98 8.28 5.20
N LYS A 140 -7.12 9.51 4.69
CA LYS A 140 -6.31 10.67 5.09
C LYS A 140 -6.38 10.90 6.60
N LYS A 141 -7.59 10.93 7.18
CA LYS A 141 -7.79 11.15 8.64
C LYS A 141 -7.27 9.99 9.49
N GLY A 142 -7.58 8.75 9.09
CA GLY A 142 -7.16 7.54 9.83
C GLY A 142 -5.65 7.30 9.80
N LEU A 143 -5.01 7.42 8.63
CA LEU A 143 -3.55 7.29 8.51
C LEU A 143 -2.82 8.44 9.16
N SER A 144 -3.27 9.69 8.96
CA SER A 144 -2.59 10.80 9.63
C SER A 144 -2.69 10.72 11.16
N GLN A 145 -3.77 10.16 11.72
CA GLN A 145 -3.83 9.86 13.15
C GLN A 145 -2.90 8.70 13.54
N LEU A 146 -2.99 7.55 12.85
CA LEU A 146 -2.14 6.39 13.11
C LEU A 146 -0.64 6.73 13.04
N LEU A 147 -0.25 7.54 12.06
CA LEU A 147 1.12 8.01 11.85
C LEU A 147 1.58 8.97 12.95
N ARG A 148 0.69 9.85 13.44
CA ARG A 148 0.98 10.69 14.62
C ARG A 148 1.18 9.83 15.86
N ASP A 149 0.34 8.83 16.07
CA ASP A 149 0.37 7.95 17.24
C ASP A 149 1.58 7.00 17.22
N THR A 150 1.95 6.51 16.03
CA THR A 150 3.05 5.53 15.87
C THR A 150 4.43 6.19 15.86
N PHE A 151 4.54 7.42 15.37
CA PHE A 151 5.83 8.11 15.18
C PHE A 151 5.99 9.39 16.02
N GLY A 152 5.04 9.71 16.90
CA GLY A 152 5.18 10.80 17.88
C GLY A 152 5.37 12.19 17.26
N ILE A 153 4.66 12.51 16.17
CA ILE A 153 4.72 13.85 15.58
C ILE A 153 4.00 14.83 16.52
N CYS A 154 4.79 15.45 17.40
CA CYS A 154 4.38 16.44 18.38
C CYS A 154 3.49 17.53 17.73
N GLN A 155 2.33 17.80 18.34
CA GLN A 155 1.56 18.98 18.00
C GLN A 155 2.41 20.21 18.29
N LYS A 156 2.52 21.14 17.34
CA LYS A 156 2.87 22.52 17.70
C LYS A 156 1.74 22.99 18.62
N GLN A 157 2.06 23.17 19.90
CA GLN A 157 1.25 24.00 20.76
C GLN A 157 1.18 25.37 20.10
N THR A 158 -0.06 25.83 19.95
CA THR A 158 -0.51 27.11 19.42
C THR A 158 0.34 28.29 19.86
#